data_AF-A0A967SX00-F1
#
_entry.id   AF-A0A967SX00-F1
#
_cell.length_a   1.000
_cell.length_b   1.000
_cell.length_c   1.000
_cell.angle_alpha   90.00
_cell.angle_beta   90.00
_cell.angle_gamma   90.00
#
_symmetry.space_group_name_H-M   'P 1'
#
loop_
_entity.id
_entity.type
_entity.pdbx_description
1 polymer ?
#
loop_
_entity_poly.entity_id
_entity_poly.type
_entity_poly.pdbx_seq_one_letter_code
_entity_poly.pdbx_strand_id
1 'polypeptide(L)' 'YGMLAGEAGIEELRSLLLPGGFMRRKKDPQIRACAAMALGRLGTPEANAVLREAAEDKDPLVRNAVNKALRELG' A
#
# COMPACT_ATOMS: atom_id res chain seq x y z
N TYR A 1 21.99 13.37 -0.45
CA TYR A 1 21.16 13.09 0.74
C TYR A 1 19.63 13.17 0.50
N GLY A 2 19.13 13.23 -0.75
CA GLY A 2 17.69 13.44 -1.03
C GLY A 2 16.85 12.21 -1.39
N MET A 3 17.41 10.99 -1.41
CA MET A 3 16.66 9.78 -1.84
C MET A 3 16.01 9.00 -0.68
N LEU A 4 16.53 9.12 0.55
CA LEU A 4 16.04 8.33 1.69
C LEU A 4 14.66 8.74 2.23
N ALA A 5 14.15 9.92 1.84
CA ALA A 5 12.82 10.36 2.28
C ALA A 5 11.69 9.67 1.51
N GLY A 6 11.93 9.21 0.28
CA GLY A 6 10.93 8.52 -0.55
C GLY A 6 10.75 7.05 -0.14
N GLU A 7 11.86 6.31 -0.04
CA GLU A 7 11.86 4.89 0.33
C GLU A 7 11.31 4.64 1.75
N ALA A 8 11.68 5.47 2.73
CA ALA A 8 11.19 5.35 4.10
C ALA A 8 9.66 5.54 4.18
N GLY A 9 9.10 6.45 3.38
CA GLY A 9 7.65 6.65 3.30
C GLY A 9 6.94 5.44 2.68
N ILE A 10 7.56 4.78 1.69
CA ILE A 10 7.02 3.58 1.06
C ILE A 10 7.02 2.42 2.04
N GLU A 11 8.11 2.17 2.75
CA GLU A 11 8.21 1.10 3.75
C GLU A 11 7.22 1.30 4.91
N GLU A 12 6.98 2.54 5.34
CA GLU A 12 5.97 2.85 6.35
C GLU A 12 4.54 2.59 5.83
N LEU A 13 4.22 3.06 4.62
CA LEU A 13 2.92 2.80 3.98
C LEU A 13 2.72 1.32 3.67
N ARG A 14 3.80 0.62 3.32
CA ARG A 14 3.84 -0.83 3.13
C ARG A 14 3.58 -1.56 4.44
N SER A 15 4.24 -1.18 5.52
CA SER A 15 4.02 -1.73 6.86
C SER A 15 2.59 -1.45 7.34
N LEU A 16 1.97 -0.36 6.90
CA LEU A 16 0.57 -0.03 7.13
C LEU A 16 -0.39 -0.91 6.31
N LEU A 17 -0.03 -1.23 5.08
CA LEU A 17 -0.82 -1.97 4.11
C LEU A 17 -0.73 -3.49 4.29
N LEU A 18 0.48 -4.02 4.47
CA LEU A 18 0.78 -5.45 4.56
C LEU A 18 0.88 -5.92 6.01
N PRO A 19 0.31 -7.10 6.33
CA PRO A 19 0.28 -7.60 7.69
C PRO A 19 1.62 -8.27 8.06
N GLY A 20 2.60 -7.47 8.48
CA GLY A 20 3.78 -7.97 9.19
C GLY A 20 3.43 -8.43 10.61
N GLY A 21 2.94 -9.67 10.76
CA GLY A 21 2.89 -10.38 12.03
C GLY A 21 1.58 -10.27 12.82
N PHE A 22 0.90 -11.43 12.93
CA PHE A 22 -0.01 -12.01 13.93
C PHE A 22 -0.85 -11.16 14.95
N MET A 23 -0.65 -9.85 15.12
CA MET A 23 -1.40 -9.00 16.06
C MET A 23 -1.82 -7.63 15.48
N ARG A 24 -2.47 -7.58 14.31
CA ARG A 24 -3.14 -6.35 13.83
C ARG A 24 -4.62 -6.55 13.50
N ARG A 25 -5.32 -7.26 14.39
CA ARG A 25 -6.74 -7.61 14.33
C ARG A 25 -7.75 -6.44 14.21
N LYS A 26 -7.31 -5.18 14.07
CA LYS A 26 -8.17 -3.98 13.95
C LYS A 26 -7.47 -2.79 13.27
N LYS A 27 -6.75 -2.97 12.15
CA LYS A 27 -6.40 -1.78 11.33
C LYS A 27 -7.48 -1.61 10.29
N ASP A 28 -8.22 -0.50 10.42
CA ASP A 28 -9.43 -0.22 9.66
C ASP A 28 -9.18 -0.42 8.16
N PRO A 29 -10.01 -1.16 7.43
CA PRO A 29 -9.84 -1.35 5.98
C PRO A 29 -9.71 -0.01 5.24
N GLN A 30 -10.30 1.07 5.75
CA GLN A 30 -10.12 2.41 5.22
C GLN A 30 -8.66 2.90 5.29
N ILE A 31 -7.96 2.65 6.40
CA ILE A 31 -6.55 3.05 6.57
C ILE A 31 -5.65 2.27 5.60
N ARG A 32 -5.91 0.97 5.42
CA ARG A 32 -5.19 0.15 4.44
C ARG A 32 -5.44 0.62 3.01
N ALA A 33 -6.70 0.90 2.64
CA ALA A 33 -7.02 1.46 1.34
C ALA A 33 -6.37 2.84 1.10
N CYS A 34 -6.30 3.69 2.14
CA CYS A 34 -5.63 4.98 2.04
C CYS A 34 -4.12 4.84 1.80
N ALA A 35 -3.47 3.87 2.47
CA ALA A 35 -2.07 3.55 2.21
C ALA A 35 -1.86 3.04 0.77
N ALA A 36 -2.76 2.20 0.26
CA ALA A 36 -2.73 1.74 -1.14
C ALA A 36 -2.82 2.92 -2.12
N MET A 37 -3.77 3.84 -1.91
CA MET A 37 -3.88 5.04 -2.76
C MET A 37 -2.64 5.93 -2.68
N ALA A 38 -2.07 6.12 -1.49
CA ALA A 38 -0.86 6.92 -1.32
C ALA A 38 0.33 6.31 -2.06
N LEU A 39 0.50 4.98 -2.01
CA LEU A 39 1.49 4.25 -2.79
C LEU A 39 1.23 4.39 -4.30
N GLY A 40 -0.03 4.28 -4.72
CA GLY A 40 -0.45 4.54 -6.10
C GLY A 40 -0.06 5.92 -6.60
N ARG A 41 -0.22 6.95 -5.77
CA ARG A 41 0.17 8.33 -6.13
C ARG A 41 1.68 8.54 -6.21
N LEU A 42 2.46 7.68 -5.55
CA LEU A 42 3.91 7.79 -5.55
C LEU A 42 4.53 7.31 -6.86
N GLY A 43 3.92 6.29 -7.50
CA GLY A 43 4.34 5.77 -8.80
C GLY A 43 5.76 5.26 -8.90
N THR A 44 6.34 4.89 -7.76
CA THR A 44 7.66 4.24 -7.72
C THR A 44 7.53 2.75 -8.01
N PRO A 45 8.60 2.11 -8.53
CA PRO A 45 8.61 0.67 -8.76
C PRO A 45 8.35 -0.14 -7.48
N GLU A 46 8.83 0.35 -6.33
CA GLU A 46 8.58 -0.27 -5.02
C GLU A 46 7.10 -0.17 -4.62
N ALA A 47 6.46 0.99 -4.81
CA ALA A 47 5.04 1.14 -4.55
C ALA A 47 4.20 0.19 -5.42
N ASN A 48 4.63 -0.03 -6.66
CA ASN A 48 3.99 -0.99 -7.56
C ASN A 48 4.13 -2.44 -7.06
N ALA A 49 5.30 -2.82 -6.51
CA ALA A 49 5.51 -4.12 -5.89
C ALA A 49 4.60 -4.32 -4.67
N VAL A 50 4.52 -3.30 -3.80
CA VAL A 50 3.67 -3.32 -2.60
C VAL A 50 2.18 -3.38 -2.95
N LEU A 51 1.76 -2.63 -3.97
CA LEU A 51 0.38 -2.68 -4.49
C LEU A 51 0.04 -4.07 -5.03
N ARG A 52 0.94 -4.71 -5.78
CA ARG A 52 0.71 -6.08 -6.27
C ARG A 52 0.55 -7.08 -5.12
N GLU A 53 1.38 -6.98 -4.08
CA GLU A 53 1.28 -7.85 -2.91
C GLU A 53 -0.06 -7.62 -2.15
N ALA A 54 -0.50 -6.36 -2.04
CA ALA A 54 -1.78 -6.02 -1.43
C ALA A 54 -3.02 -6.32 -2.30
N ALA A 55 -2.85 -6.60 -3.59
CA ALA A 55 -3.95 -7.06 -4.45
C ALA A 55 -4.48 -8.43 -4.01
N GLU A 56 -3.66 -9.21 -3.29
CA GLU A 56 -4.03 -10.51 -2.75
C GLU A 56 -4.68 -10.42 -1.36
N ASP A 57 -4.77 -9.22 -0.76
CA ASP A 57 -5.36 -9.00 0.58
C ASP A 57 -6.78 -9.59 0.67
N LYS A 58 -7.15 -10.15 1.84
CA LYS A 58 -8.45 -10.79 2.04
C LYS A 58 -9.61 -9.80 2.03
N ASP A 59 -9.32 -8.51 2.22
CA ASP A 59 -10.32 -7.47 2.36
C ASP A 59 -10.70 -6.87 0.99
N PRO A 60 -11.96 -6.94 0.56
CA PRO A 60 -12.38 -6.44 -0.74
C PRO A 60 -12.19 -4.92 -0.87
N LEU A 61 -12.23 -4.18 0.23
CA LEU A 61 -12.05 -2.72 0.22
C LEU A 61 -10.60 -2.35 -0.14
N VAL A 62 -9.64 -3.11 0.37
CA VAL A 62 -8.21 -2.96 0.06
C VAL A 62 -7.95 -3.35 -1.40
N ARG A 63 -8.49 -4.47 -1.86
CA ARG A 63 -8.36 -4.89 -3.28
C ARG A 63 -8.88 -3.85 -4.26
N ASN A 64 -10.03 -3.21 -3.96
CA ASN A 64 -10.58 -2.17 -4.81
C ASN A 64 -9.69 -0.92 -4.85
N ALA A 65 -9.17 -0.49 -3.70
CA ALA A 65 -8.25 0.65 -3.63
C ALA A 65 -6.94 0.38 -4.38
N VAL A 66 -6.38 -0.83 -4.24
CA VAL A 66 -5.19 -1.27 -4.95
C VAL A 66 -5.41 -1.30 -6.47
N ASN A 67 -6.50 -1.92 -6.94
CA ASN A 67 -6.81 -1.95 -8.38
C ASN A 67 -7.01 -0.54 -8.96
N LYS A 68 -7.63 0.36 -8.19
CA LYS A 68 -7.79 1.75 -8.59
C LYS A 68 -6.44 2.45 -8.69
N ALA A 69 -5.58 2.32 -7.67
CA ALA A 69 -4.23 2.85 -7.65
C ALA A 69 -3.38 2.35 -8.83
N LEU A 70 -3.42 1.04 -9.11
CA LEU A 70 -2.72 0.44 -10.25
C LEU A 70 -3.24 0.97 -11.59
N ARG A 71 -4.55 1.23 -11.71
CA ARG A 71 -5.17 1.80 -12.90
C ARG A 71 -4.88 3.28 -13.10
N GLU A 72 -4.61 4.02 -12.04
CA GLU A 72 -4.14 5.41 -12.12
C GLU A 72 -2.64 5.51 -12.45
N LEU A 73 -1.89 4.42 -12.30
CA LEU A 73 -0.46 4.33 -12.61
C LEU A 73 -0.12 3.90 -14.04
N GLY A 74 -1.05 3.27 -14.75
CA GLY A 74 -0.92 2.85 -16.15
C GLY A 74 -1.53 3.85 -17.10
#